data_AF-A0A061P7H7-F1
#
_entry.id   AF-A0A061P7H7-F1
#
_cell.length_a   1.000
_cell.length_b   1.000
_cell.length_c   1.000
_cell.angle_alpha   90.00
_cell.angle_beta   90.00
_cell.angle_gamma   90.00
#
_symmetry.space_group_name_H-M   'P 1'
#
loop_
_entity.id
_entity.type
_entity.pdbx_description
1 polymer ?
#
loop_
_entity_poly.entity_id
_entity_poly.type
_entity_poly.pdbx_seq_one_letter_code
_entity_poly.pdbx_strand_id
1 'polypeptide(L)' 'MRIDQNNKNVQLIIAALASMVQDEGKTPREAFKVLEDIKQDTYFALAEMGDESGE' A
#
# COMPACT_ATOMS: atom_id res chain seq x y z
N MET A 1 0.33 13.15 -9.45
CA MET A 1 1.58 12.80 -8.74
C MET A 1 2.26 11.66 -9.50
N ARG A 2 3.56 11.71 -9.75
CA ARG A 2 4.31 10.62 -10.40
C ARG A 2 4.98 9.78 -9.32
N ILE A 3 4.89 8.45 -9.43
CA ILE A 3 5.53 7.53 -8.50
C ILE A 3 7.05 7.63 -8.69
N ASP A 4 7.79 7.89 -7.61
CA ASP A 4 9.25 7.76 -7.58
C ASP A 4 9.62 6.32 -7.31
N GLN A 5 10.11 5.63 -8.34
CA GLN A 5 10.51 4.22 -8.25
C GLN A 5 11.80 3.99 -7.46
N ASN A 6 12.56 5.05 -7.13
CA ASN A 6 13.74 4.95 -6.27
C ASN A 6 13.41 5.12 -4.78
N ASN A 7 12.17 5.47 -4.44
CA ASN A 7 11.73 5.55 -3.06
C ASN A 7 11.59 4.13 -2.47
N LYS A 8 12.32 3.85 -1.38
CA LYS A 8 12.33 2.54 -0.73
C LYS A 8 10.95 2.06 -0.27
N ASN A 9 10.07 2.97 0.17
CA ASN A 9 8.72 2.63 0.61
C ASN A 9 7.84 2.24 -0.58
N VAL A 10 7.99 2.92 -1.72
CA VAL A 10 7.33 2.54 -2.97
C VAL A 10 7.79 1.17 -3.44
N GLN A 11 9.10 0.91 -3.43
CA GLN A 11 9.66 -0.38 -3.81
C GLN A 11 9.15 -1.51 -2.91
N LEU A 12 9.00 -1.26 -1.60
CA LEU A 12 8.45 -2.23 -0.66
C LEU A 12 6.99 -2.60 -1.00
N ILE A 13 6.15 -1.61 -1.32
CA ILE A 13 4.76 -1.86 -1.73
C ILE A 13 4.71 -2.67 -3.04
N ILE A 14 5.56 -2.32 -4.02
CA ILE A 14 5.65 -3.07 -5.28
C ILE A 14 6.10 -4.52 -5.04
N ALA A 15 7.10 -4.73 -4.20
CA ALA A 15 7.60 -6.05 -3.86
C ALA A 15 6.52 -6.90 -3.16
N ALA A 16 5.76 -6.31 -2.24
CA ALA A 16 4.65 -7.00 -1.57
C ALA A 16 3.56 -7.43 -2.56
N LEU A 17 3.15 -6.54 -3.47
CA LEU A 17 2.18 -6.87 -4.52
C LEU A 17 2.70 -7.96 -5.46
N ALA A 18 3.98 -7.93 -5.81
CA ALA A 18 4.60 -8.95 -6.65
C ALA A 18 4.60 -10.32 -5.95
N SER A 19 4.96 -10.38 -4.68
CA SER A 19 4.96 -11.63 -3.89
C SER A 19 3.55 -12.22 -3.76
N MET A 20 2.52 -11.39 -3.55
CA MET A 20 1.12 -11.86 -3.55
C MET A 20 0.72 -12.55 -4.86
N VAL A 21 1.24 -12.10 -6.00
CA VAL A 21 0.96 -12.71 -7.30
C VAL A 21 1.83 -13.94 -7.55
N GLN A 22 3.13 -13.85 -7.26
CA GLN A 22 4.11 -14.89 -7.60
C GLN A 22 4.09 -16.07 -6.62
N ASP A 23 3.96 -15.78 -5.33
CA ASP A 23 4.16 -16.75 -4.26
C ASP A 23 2.83 -17.24 -3.69
N GLU A 24 1.82 -16.35 -3.59
CA GLU A 24 0.49 -16.71 -3.08
C GLU A 24 -0.53 -17.03 -4.18
N GLY A 25 -0.18 -16.83 -5.45
CA GLY A 25 -1.02 -17.15 -6.60
C GLY A 25 -2.24 -16.24 -6.78
N LYS A 26 -2.26 -15.05 -6.17
CA LYS A 26 -3.35 -14.08 -6.37
C LYS A 26 -3.33 -13.52 -7.78
N THR A 27 -4.52 -13.23 -8.30
CA THR A 27 -4.61 -12.36 -9.48
C THR A 27 -4.19 -10.93 -9.11
N PRO A 28 -3.75 -10.11 -10.09
CA PRO A 28 -3.47 -8.70 -9.83
C PRO A 28 -4.65 -7.96 -9.18
N ARG A 29 -5.88 -8.30 -9.57
CA ARG A 29 -7.10 -7.71 -9.01
C ARG A 29 -7.24 -7.99 -7.51
N GLU A 30 -6.98 -9.22 -7.08
CA GLU A 30 -7.05 -9.60 -5.67
C GLU A 30 -5.93 -8.96 -4.85
N ALA A 31 -4.71 -8.89 -5.38
CA ALA A 31 -3.61 -8.19 -4.71
C ALA A 31 -3.92 -6.69 -4.52
N PHE A 32 -4.49 -6.03 -5.52
CA PHE A 32 -4.95 -4.64 -5.38
C PHE A 32 -6.12 -4.49 -4.41
N LYS A 33 -7.01 -5.48 -4.33
CA LYS A 33 -8.09 -5.45 -3.33
C LYS A 33 -7.55 -5.50 -1.91
N VAL A 34 -6.55 -6.35 -1.65
CA VAL A 34 -5.84 -6.39 -0.36
C VAL A 34 -5.16 -5.05 -0.06
N LEU A 35 -4.50 -4.44 -1.04
CA LEU A 35 -3.88 -3.11 -0.85
C LEU A 35 -4.92 -2.03 -0.51
N GLU A 36 -6.09 -2.08 -1.14
CA GLU A 36 -7.17 -1.14 -0.84
C GLU A 36 -7.69 -1.31 0.58
N ASP A 37 -7.86 -2.55 1.04
CA ASP A 37 -8.30 -2.87 2.40
C ASP A 37 -7.26 -2.38 3.43
N ILE A 38 -5.96 -2.65 3.20
CA ILE A 38 -4.86 -2.13 4.02
C ILE A 38 -4.89 -0.60 4.11
N LYS A 39 -5.09 0.09 2.97
CA LYS A 39 -5.13 1.55 2.93
C LYS A 39 -6.30 2.10 3.76
N GLN A 40 -7.47 1.46 3.71
CA GLN A 40 -8.64 1.87 4.48
C GLN A 40 -8.42 1.64 5.98
N ASP A 41 -7.92 0.46 6.35
CA ASP A 41 -7.73 0.09 7.76
C ASP A 41 -6.63 0.92 8.46
N THR A 42 -5.62 1.34 7.70
CA THR A 42 -4.49 2.10 8.25
C THR A 42 -4.66 3.62 8.13
N TYR A 43 -5.64 4.10 7.36
CA TYR A 43 -5.80 5.53 7.08
C TYR A 43 -5.87 6.38 8.35
N PHE A 44 -6.78 6.06 9.27
CA PHE A 44 -6.96 6.86 10.49
C PHE A 44 -5.72 6.85 11.39
N ALA A 45 -5.08 5.68 11.54
CA ALA A 45 -3.84 5.58 12.30
C ALA A 45 -2.71 6.43 11.68
N LEU A 46 -2.59 6.44 10.35
CA LEU A 46 -1.60 7.27 9.65
C LEU A 46 -1.94 8.76 9.72
N ALA A 47 -3.23 9.12 9.64
CA ALA A 47 -3.70 10.50 9.75
C ALA A 47 -3.42 11.09 11.16
N GLU A 48 -3.60 10.30 12.21
CA GLU A 48 -3.22 10.67 13.58
C GLU A 48 -1.70 10.89 13.72
N MET A 49 -0.88 10.06 13.06
CA MET A 49 0.57 10.20 13.09
C MET A 49 1.08 11.39 12.26
N GLY A 50 0.36 11.76 11.19
CA GLY A 50 0.72 12.82 10.25
C GLY A 50 0.32 14.23 10.70
N ASP A 51 -0.31 14.37 11.87
CA ASP A 51 -0.91 15.62 12.35
C ASP A 51 -1.98 16.19 11.38
N GLU A 52 -2.62 15.33 10.58
CA GLU A 52 -3.82 15.66 9.78
C GLU A 52 -5.08 15.79 10.68
N SER A 53 -4.89 15.73 12.01
CA SER A 53 -5.91 15.90 13.03
C SER A 53 -6.22 17.38 13.34
N GLY A 54 -5.52 18.31 12.68
CA GLY A 54 -5.68 19.74 12.86
C GLY A 54 -6.57 20.40 11.82
N GLU A 55 -7.89 20.29 12.00
CA GLU A 55 -8.90 21.38 11.99
C GLU A 55 -10.27 20.87 12.46
#